data_AF-A0A1C6B3U2-F1
#
_entry.id   AF-A0A1C6B3U2-F1
#
_cell.length_a   1.000
_cell.length_b   1.000
_cell.length_c   1.000
_cell.angle_alpha   90.00
_cell.angle_beta   90.00
_cell.angle_gamma   90.00
#
_symmetry.space_group_name_H-M   'P 1'
#
loop_
_entity.id
_entity.type
_entity.pdbx_description
1 polymer ?
#
loop_
_entity_poly.entity_id
_entity_poly.type
_entity_poly.pdbx_seq_one_letter_code
_entity_poly.pdbx_strand_id
1 'polypeptide(L)'
;MNTELLYELYEITEKNDAPDLATVGMPMLREKHPEITHEEAKEIREFTGRHGQELAAAFPDKEAFEAAVEAGIQADKEAAEQAEQEHE
;
A
#
# COMPACT_ATOMS: atom_id res chain seq x y z
N MET A 1 -1.61 -1.48 -9.15
CA MET A 1 -1.02 -1.74 -7.83
C MET A 1 -0.60 -3.20 -7.70
N ASN A 2 0.66 -3.46 -7.34
CA ASN A 2 1.21 -4.80 -7.14
C ASN A 2 1.19 -5.19 -5.64
N THR A 3 0.41 -6.20 -5.29
CA THR A 3 0.27 -6.73 -3.91
C THR A 3 1.61 -7.18 -3.34
N GLU A 4 2.48 -7.75 -4.18
CA GLU A 4 3.82 -8.23 -3.79
C GLU A 4 4.74 -7.09 -3.31
N LEU A 5 4.71 -5.93 -3.98
CA LEU A 5 5.48 -4.75 -3.57
C LEU A 5 5.00 -4.19 -2.23
N LEU A 6 3.68 -4.23 -2.01
CA LEU A 6 3.05 -3.74 -0.78
C LEU A 6 3.36 -4.65 0.40
N TYR A 7 3.34 -5.97 0.19
CA TYR A 7 3.75 -6.93 1.20
C TYR A 7 5.25 -6.79 1.53
N GLU A 8 6.10 -6.63 0.51
CA GLU A 8 7.54 -6.44 0.71
C GLU A 8 7.84 -5.12 1.44
N LEU A 9 7.10 -4.05 1.14
CA LEU A 9 7.16 -2.78 1.88
C LEU A 9 6.87 -2.99 3.37
N TYR A 10 5.79 -3.71 3.70
CA TYR A 10 5.40 -3.99 5.07
C TYR A 10 6.41 -4.87 5.81
N GLU A 11 6.93 -5.91 5.13
CA GLU A 11 7.97 -6.77 5.67
C GLU A 11 9.27 -5.99 5.95
N ILE A 12 9.64 -5.06 5.06
CA ILE A 12 10.79 -4.16 5.25
C ILE A 12 10.56 -3.23 6.44
N THR A 13 9.36 -2.67 6.62
CA THR A 13 9.07 -1.80 7.76
C THR A 13 8.98 -2.52 9.09
N GLU A 14 8.36 -3.71 9.16
CA GLU A 14 8.29 -4.50 10.39
C GLU A 14 9.70 -4.90 10.85
N LYS A 15 10.54 -5.37 9.91
CA LYS A 15 11.94 -5.69 10.19
C LYS A 15 12.76 -4.50 10.69
N ASN A 16 12.34 -3.27 10.40
CA ASN A 16 13.03 -2.05 10.80
C ASN A 16 12.35 -1.33 11.98
N ASP A 17 11.28 -1.90 12.58
CA ASP A 17 10.48 -1.30 13.67
C ASP A 17 10.04 0.14 13.35
N ALA A 18 9.81 0.41 12.06
CA ALA A 18 9.52 1.76 11.58
C ALA A 18 8.00 1.91 11.42
N PRO A 19 7.33 2.75 12.24
CA PRO A 19 5.89 3.02 12.09
C PRO A 19 5.56 3.79 10.79
N ASP A 20 6.58 4.22 10.05
CA ASP A 20 6.46 5.17 8.94
C ASP A 20 6.83 4.52 7.59
N LEU A 21 5.89 3.74 7.06
CA LEU A 21 5.93 3.12 5.72
C LEU A 21 6.30 4.13 4.63
N ALA A 22 5.78 5.35 4.74
CA ALA A 22 6.04 6.42 3.80
C ALA A 22 7.45 7.01 3.90
N THR A 23 8.04 7.05 5.10
CA THR A 23 9.31 7.76 5.35
C THR A 23 10.52 6.82 5.30
N VAL A 24 10.38 5.56 5.72
CA VAL A 24 11.47 4.58 5.78
C VAL A 24 11.25 3.41 4.84
N GLY A 25 10.02 2.88 4.78
CA GLY A 25 9.69 1.75 3.89
C GLY A 25 9.89 2.08 2.42
N MET A 26 9.31 3.19 1.97
CA MET A 26 9.32 3.63 0.57
C MET A 26 10.72 3.83 -0.02
N PRO A 27 11.63 4.59 0.61
CA PRO A 27 12.98 4.77 0.07
C PRO A 27 13.77 3.46 0.02
N MET A 28 13.65 2.58 1.02
CA MET A 28 14.33 1.27 1.01
C MET A 28 13.76 0.33 -0.06
N LEU A 29 12.44 0.33 -0.27
CA LEU A 29 11.81 -0.42 -1.35
C LEU A 29 12.29 0.08 -2.71
N ARG A 30 12.41 1.40 -2.91
CA ARG A 30 12.97 2.00 -4.15
C ARG A 30 14.45 1.71 -4.34
N GLU A 31 15.23 1.57 -3.27
CA GLU A 31 16.63 1.13 -3.38
C GLU A 31 16.74 -0.33 -3.83
N LYS A 32 15.84 -1.20 -3.37
CA LYS A 32 15.78 -2.61 -3.80
C LYS A 32 15.17 -2.78 -5.20
N HIS A 33 14.13 -2.02 -5.49
CA HIS A 33 13.35 -2.07 -6.72
C HIS A 33 13.40 -0.69 -7.39
N PRO A 34 14.51 -0.36 -8.08
CA PRO A 34 14.64 0.90 -8.81
C PRO A 34 13.67 1.00 -10.00
N GLU A 35 13.01 -0.10 -10.35
CA GLU A 35 11.91 -0.17 -11.32
C GLU A 35 10.60 0.46 -10.84
N ILE A 36 10.45 0.68 -9.52
CA ILE A 36 9.27 1.37 -8.98
C ILE A 36 9.34 2.84 -9.42
N THR A 37 8.36 3.23 -10.24
CA THR A 37 8.21 4.60 -10.69
C THR A 37 7.72 5.50 -9.55
N HIS A 38 7.92 6.81 -9.71
CA HIS A 38 7.42 7.78 -8.74
C HIS A 38 5.89 7.73 -8.61
N GLU A 39 5.18 7.38 -9.68
CA GLU A 39 3.72 7.17 -9.69
C GLU A 39 3.33 5.96 -8.85
N GLU A 40 3.93 4.78 -9.08
CA GLU A 40 3.63 3.59 -8.26
C GLU A 40 3.95 3.84 -6.77
N ALA A 41 5.07 4.51 -6.48
CA ALA A 41 5.41 4.87 -5.10
C ALA A 41 4.39 5.84 -4.48
N LYS A 42 3.83 6.75 -5.27
CA LYS A 42 2.80 7.69 -4.84
C LYS A 42 1.48 6.95 -4.60
N GLU A 43 1.06 6.08 -5.51
CA GLU A 43 -0.14 5.25 -5.37
C GLU A 43 -0.07 4.38 -4.10
N ILE A 44 1.04 3.66 -3.90
CA ILE A 44 1.23 2.84 -2.70
C ILE A 44 1.20 3.70 -1.43
N ARG A 45 1.77 4.91 -1.45
CA ARG A 45 1.73 5.83 -0.30
C ARG A 45 0.31 6.35 -0.02
N GLU A 46 -0.45 6.67 -1.06
CA GLU A 46 -1.84 7.11 -0.91
C GLU A 46 -2.73 5.97 -0.42
N PHE A 47 -2.48 4.75 -0.90
CA PHE A 47 -3.16 3.54 -0.49
C PHE A 47 -2.85 3.18 0.97
N THR A 48 -1.58 3.10 1.34
CA THR A 48 -1.17 2.88 2.74
C THR A 48 -1.53 4.07 3.64
N GLY A 49 -1.67 5.28 3.11
CA GLY A 49 -2.22 6.40 3.88
C GLY A 49 -3.70 6.20 4.25
N ARG A 50 -4.48 5.61 3.34
CA ARG A 50 -5.93 5.39 3.51
C ARG A 50 -6.26 4.08 4.23
N HIS A 51 -5.59 3.00 3.86
CA HIS A 51 -5.81 1.64 4.37
C HIS A 51 -4.69 1.11 5.26
N GLY A 52 -3.63 1.88 5.50
CA GLY A 52 -2.46 1.42 6.23
C GLY A 52 -2.73 1.00 7.67
N GLN A 53 -3.78 1.54 8.30
CA GLN A 53 -4.19 1.14 9.64
C GLN A 53 -4.80 -0.28 9.66
N GLU A 54 -5.61 -0.62 8.65
CA GLU A 54 -6.16 -1.97 8.50
C GLU A 54 -5.07 -2.97 8.06
N LEU A 55 -4.21 -2.56 7.13
CA LEU A 55 -3.06 -3.36 6.68
C LEU A 55 -2.07 -3.64 7.82
N ALA A 56 -1.77 -2.64 8.67
CA ALA A 56 -0.91 -2.82 9.83
C ALA A 56 -1.55 -3.69 10.92
N ALA A 57 -2.89 -3.65 11.07
CA ALA A 57 -3.61 -4.52 11.99
C ALA A 57 -3.72 -5.96 11.47
N ALA A 58 -3.77 -6.14 10.15
CA ALA A 58 -3.77 -7.44 9.50
C ALA A 58 -2.36 -8.08 9.50
N PHE A 59 -1.29 -7.29 9.51
CA PHE A 59 0.07 -7.80 9.59
C PHE A 59 0.41 -8.32 11.01
N PRO A 60 1.15 -9.43 11.18
CA PRO A 60 1.87 -10.24 10.17
C PRO A 60 1.05 -11.37 9.54
N ASP A 61 -0.28 -11.38 9.70
CA ASP A 61 -1.14 -12.44 9.19
C ASP A 61 -1.34 -12.28 7.68
N LYS A 62 -0.60 -13.07 6.90
CA LYS A 62 -0.53 -12.92 5.45
C LYS A 62 -1.90 -13.04 4.77
N GLU A 63 -2.75 -13.95 5.24
CA GLU A 63 -4.08 -14.19 4.69
C GLU A 63 -5.01 -12.98 4.96
N ALA A 64 -4.97 -12.42 6.18
CA ALA A 64 -5.69 -11.21 6.51
C ALA A 64 -5.15 -9.98 5.77
N PHE A 65 -3.84 -9.91 5.55
CA PHE A 65 -3.19 -8.82 4.83
C PHE A 65 -3.58 -8.83 3.34
N GLU A 66 -3.54 -9.98 2.68
CA GLU A 66 -4.00 -10.13 1.30
C GLU A 66 -5.48 -9.73 1.17
N ALA A 67 -6.34 -10.16 2.11
CA ALA A 67 -7.74 -9.77 2.14
C ALA A 67 -7.95 -8.25 2.35
N ALA A 68 -7.16 -7.62 3.22
CA ALA A 68 -7.22 -6.18 3.46
C ALA A 68 -6.71 -5.38 2.25
N VAL A 69 -5.66 -5.85 1.56
CA VAL A 69 -5.18 -5.25 0.31
C VAL A 69 -6.24 -5.38 -0.78
N GLU A 70 -6.83 -6.56 -0.96
CA GLU A 70 -7.86 -6.78 -1.98
C GLU A 70 -9.11 -5.93 -1.71
N ALA A 71 -9.56 -5.88 -0.46
CA ALA A 71 -10.67 -5.03 -0.04
C ALA A 71 -10.37 -3.53 -0.26
N GLY A 72 -9.15 -3.09 0.06
CA GLY A 72 -8.74 -1.71 -0.20
C GLY A 72 -8.66 -1.39 -1.69
N ILE A 73 -8.11 -2.29 -2.52
CA ILE A 73 -8.03 -2.09 -3.99
C ILE A 73 -9.43 -1.98 -4.57
N GLN A 74 -10.33 -2.86 -4.15
CA GLN A 74 -11.72 -2.85 -4.60
C GLN A 74 -12.43 -1.56 -4.17
N ALA A 75 -12.25 -1.12 -2.93
CA ALA A 75 -12.80 0.13 -2.43
C ALA A 75 -12.25 1.36 -3.16
N ASP A 76 -10.94 1.40 -3.45
CA ASP A 76 -10.30 2.49 -4.21
C ASP A 76 -10.83 2.54 -5.65
N LYS A 77 -11.01 1.37 -6.28
CA LYS A 77 -11.58 1.26 -7.62
C LYS A 77 -13.03 1.75 -7.67
N GLU A 78 -13.86 1.34 -6.70
CA GLU A 78 -15.23 1.83 -6.59
C GLU A 78 -15.29 3.32 -6.29
N ALA A 79 -14.42 3.83 -5.41
CA ALA A 79 -14.33 5.26 -5.12
C ALA A 79 -13.88 6.08 -6.33
N ALA A 80 -12.94 5.57 -7.12
CA ALA A 80 -12.51 6.19 -8.38
C ALA A 80 -13.65 6.24 -9.40
N GLU A 81 -14.41 5.15 -9.54
CA GLU A 81 -15.55 5.07 -10.46
C GLU A 81 -16.72 5.98 -10.03
N GLN A 82 -16.96 6.10 -8.72
CA GLN A 82 -17.96 7.04 -8.17
C GLN A 82 -17.52 8.51 -8.32
N ALA A 83 -16.23 8.80 -8.07
CA ALA A 83 -15.69 10.15 -8.25
C ALA A 83 -15.76 10.63 -9.72
N GLU A 84 -15.72 9.70 -10.68
CA GLU A 84 -15.88 10.01 -12.10
C GLU A 84 -17.36 10.23 -12.48
N GLN A 85 -18.31 9.52 -11.85
CA GLN A 85 -19.75 9.68 -12.10
C GLN A 85 -20.37 10.93 -11.46
N GLU A 86 -19.85 11.44 -10.35
CA GLU A 86 -20.38 12.66 -9.71
C GLU A 86 -19.96 13.96 -10.40
N HIS A 87 -19.08 13.90 -11.41
CA HIS A 87 -18.58 15.08 -12.13
C HIS A 87 -19.15 15.26 -13.54
N GLU A 88 -20.12 14.43 -13.97
CA GLU A 88 -20.85 14.54 -15.25
C GLU A 88 -22.19 15.31 -15.12
#